data_AF-A0A7X7V7D6-F1
#
_entry.id   AF-A0A7X7V7D6-F1
#
_cell.length_a   1.000
_cell.length_b   1.000
_cell.length_c   1.000
_cell.angle_alpha   90.00
_cell.angle_beta   90.00
_cell.angle_gamma   90.00
#
_symmetry.space_group_name_H-M   'P 1'
#
loop_
_entity.id
_entity.type
_entity.pdbx_description
1 polymer ?
#
loop_
_entity_poly.entity_id
_entity_poly.type
_entity_poly.pdbx_seq_one_letter_code
_entity_poly.pdbx_strand_id
1 'polypeptide(L)'
;MTSWLLVGLGNPGPEYERTRHNVGFMIADELARRARASFSAPRGMRAAVATTVISAAGLGVPPGDKLIIAKPRTFMNESGQAVGKLAAFYQV
;
A
#
# COMPACT_ATOMS: atom_id res chain seq x y z
N MET A 1 -3.68 16.93 9.84
CA MET A 1 -2.88 15.84 9.27
C MET A 1 -3.76 15.12 8.29
N THR A 2 -3.37 15.13 7.03
CA THR A 2 -4.12 14.47 5.97
C THR A 2 -3.66 13.02 5.87
N SER A 3 -4.59 12.11 5.54
CA SER A 3 -4.24 10.73 5.22
C SER A 3 -4.02 10.62 3.71
N TRP A 4 -2.95 9.94 3.31
CA TRP A 4 -2.68 9.60 1.92
C TRP A 4 -2.78 8.09 1.74
N LEU A 5 -3.36 7.64 0.63
CA LEU A 5 -3.41 6.23 0.25
C LEU A 5 -2.62 6.00 -1.03
N LEU A 6 -1.47 5.33 -0.89
CA LEU A 6 -0.67 4.85 -2.01
C LEU A 6 -0.99 3.38 -2.27
N VAL A 7 -1.44 3.08 -3.49
CA VAL A 7 -1.80 1.71 -3.89
C VAL A 7 -0.80 1.20 -4.92
N GLY A 8 -0.05 0.17 -4.57
CA GLY A 8 0.69 -0.63 -5.53
C GLY A 8 -0.24 -1.63 -6.18
N LEU A 9 -0.43 -1.54 -7.50
CA LEU A 9 -1.22 -2.48 -8.29
C LEU A 9 -0.38 -3.68 -8.76
N GLY A 10 -0.98 -4.86 -8.80
CA GLY A 10 -0.34 -6.14 -9.15
C GLY A 10 -1.26 -7.33 -8.94
N ASN A 11 -0.83 -8.52 -9.36
CA ASN A 11 -1.50 -9.78 -9.06
C ASN A 11 -0.82 -10.50 -7.88
N PRO A 12 -1.58 -11.14 -6.97
CA PRO A 12 -1.03 -11.97 -5.92
C PRO A 12 -0.61 -13.34 -6.46
N GLY A 13 0.45 -13.92 -5.89
CA GLY A 13 0.94 -15.26 -6.24
C GLY A 13 2.40 -15.24 -6.71
N PRO A 14 3.19 -16.27 -6.37
CA PRO A 14 4.62 -16.34 -6.69
C PRO A 14 4.90 -16.24 -8.20
N GLU A 15 3.99 -16.71 -9.04
CA GLU A 15 4.10 -16.66 -10.51
C GLU A 15 4.06 -15.23 -11.09
N TYR A 16 3.50 -14.25 -10.34
CA TYR A 16 3.36 -12.87 -10.81
C TYR A 16 4.45 -11.93 -10.29
N GLU A 17 5.22 -12.34 -9.26
CA GLU A 17 6.13 -11.47 -8.50
C GLU A 17 7.11 -10.68 -9.35
N ARG A 18 7.58 -11.27 -10.47
CA ARG A 18 8.59 -10.66 -11.35
C ARG A 18 8.04 -10.21 -12.71
N THR A 19 6.72 -10.12 -12.84
CA THR A 19 6.10 -9.61 -14.07
C THR A 19 6.09 -8.09 -14.10
N ARG A 20 6.11 -7.50 -15.29
CA ARG A 20 5.98 -6.04 -15.48
C ARG A 20 4.66 -5.50 -14.90
N HIS A 21 3.63 -6.36 -14.83
CA HIS A 21 2.33 -6.03 -14.26
C HIS A 21 2.36 -5.83 -12.73
N ASN A 22 3.41 -6.33 -12.06
CA ASN A 22 3.59 -6.24 -10.60
C ASN A 22 4.55 -5.13 -10.16
N VAL A 23 4.96 -4.23 -11.06
CA VAL A 23 5.84 -3.09 -10.71
C VAL A 23 5.24 -2.24 -9.59
N GLY A 24 3.92 -2.08 -9.54
CA GLY A 24 3.25 -1.37 -8.45
C GLY A 24 3.49 -2.02 -7.08
N PHE A 25 3.46 -3.35 -6.97
CA PHE A 25 3.82 -4.06 -5.74
C PHE A 25 5.29 -3.87 -5.37
N MET A 26 6.20 -3.94 -6.35
CA MET A 26 7.64 -3.74 -6.12
C MET A 26 7.93 -2.35 -5.56
N ILE A 27 7.27 -1.32 -6.09
CA ILE A 27 7.38 0.06 -5.59
C ILE A 27 6.83 0.16 -4.17
N ALA A 28 5.65 -0.41 -3.90
CA ALA A 28 5.06 -0.41 -2.56
C ALA A 28 5.98 -1.09 -1.52
N ASP A 29 6.63 -2.20 -1.90
CA ASP A 29 7.60 -2.90 -1.06
C ASP A 29 8.85 -2.05 -0.78
N GLU A 30 9.41 -1.40 -1.80
CA GLU A 30 10.58 -0.55 -1.65
C GLU A 30 10.28 0.69 -0.80
N LEU A 31 9.12 1.31 -0.95
CA LEU A 31 8.70 2.45 -0.13
C LEU A 31 8.51 2.04 1.33
N ALA A 32 7.80 0.93 1.59
CA ALA A 32 7.63 0.41 2.94
C ALA A 32 8.99 0.08 3.59
N ARG A 33 9.91 -0.52 2.82
CA ARG A 33 11.28 -0.82 3.28
C ARG A 33 12.05 0.45 3.67
N ARG A 34 12.06 1.48 2.82
CA ARG A 34 12.71 2.79 3.13
C ARG A 34 12.11 3.44 4.37
N ALA A 35 10.79 3.31 4.52
CA ALA A 35 10.04 3.83 5.65
C ALA A 35 10.17 3.01 6.94
N ARG A 36 10.87 1.85 6.90
CA ARG A 36 10.90 0.85 7.98
C ARG A 36 9.49 0.42 8.44
N ALA A 37 8.54 0.39 7.51
CA ALA A 37 7.17 -0.01 7.76
C ALA A 37 6.95 -1.46 7.30
N SER A 38 6.23 -2.23 8.13
CA SER A 38 5.90 -3.62 7.83
C SER A 38 4.47 -3.76 7.34
N PHE A 39 4.27 -4.61 6.34
CA PHE A 39 2.93 -4.96 5.89
C PHE A 39 2.23 -5.89 6.89
N SER A 40 0.95 -5.61 7.10
CA SER A 40 0.00 -6.50 7.79
C SER A 40 -1.19 -6.76 6.86
N ALA A 41 -2.03 -7.77 7.16
CA ALA A 41 -3.24 -8.04 6.38
C ALA A 41 -4.49 -7.86 7.26
N PRO A 42 -5.02 -6.62 7.39
CA PRO A 42 -6.20 -6.36 8.20
C PRO A 42 -7.39 -7.19 7.72
N ARG A 43 -8.11 -7.78 8.68
CA ARG A 43 -9.24 -8.67 8.39
C ARG A 43 -10.29 -7.95 7.55
N GLY A 44 -10.70 -8.59 6.46
CA GLY A 44 -11.75 -8.07 5.58
C GLY A 44 -11.32 -6.96 4.61
N MET A 45 -10.08 -6.46 4.66
CA MET A 45 -9.63 -5.39 3.74
C MET A 45 -9.17 -5.91 2.37
N ARG A 46 -8.98 -7.22 2.22
CA ARG A 46 -8.50 -7.86 0.97
C ARG A 46 -7.23 -7.18 0.41
N ALA A 47 -6.38 -6.68 1.30
CA ALA A 47 -5.13 -6.00 0.97
C ALA A 47 -4.09 -6.23 2.07
N ALA A 48 -2.82 -6.19 1.69
CA ALA A 48 -1.73 -5.98 2.63
C ALA A 48 -1.52 -4.47 2.80
N VAL A 49 -1.37 -4.00 4.04
CA VAL A 49 -1.29 -2.58 4.39
C VAL A 49 -0.09 -2.34 5.30
N ALA A 50 0.71 -1.32 4.98
CA ALA A 50 1.73 -0.74 5.84
C ALA A 50 1.38 0.73 6.11
N THR A 51 1.82 1.29 7.25
CA THR A 51 1.57 2.69 7.61
C THR A 51 2.86 3.36 8.01
N THR A 52 3.06 4.60 7.54
CA THR A 52 4.19 5.46 7.89
C THR A 52 3.76 6.93 7.86
N VAL A 53 4.72 7.85 7.98
CA VAL A 53 4.52 9.30 7.85
C VAL A 53 5.38 9.87 6.73
N ILE A 54 4.87 10.88 6.04
CA ILE A 54 5.62 11.69 5.07
C ILE A 54 6.29 12.82 5.84
N SER A 55 7.61 12.84 5.86
CA SER A 55 8.42 13.92 6.46
C SER A 55 9.06 14.79 5.39
N ALA A 56 9.62 15.93 5.77
CA ALA A 56 10.39 16.79 4.86
C ALA A 56 11.58 16.07 4.21
N ALA A 57 12.13 15.05 4.87
CA ALA A 57 13.23 14.23 4.35
C ALA A 57 12.74 13.01 3.52
N GLY A 58 11.42 12.87 3.28
CA GLY A 58 10.81 11.69 2.69
C GLY A 58 10.18 10.76 3.73
N LEU A 59 10.27 9.44 3.52
CA LEU A 59 9.65 8.44 4.40
C LEU A 59 10.59 8.09 5.57
N GLY A 60 10.30 8.12 6.87
CA GLY A 60 9.42 8.97 7.68
C GLY A 60 10.11 9.26 9.05
N VAL A 61 9.92 10.47 9.61
CA VAL A 61 10.36 10.96 10.94
C VAL A 61 9.33 12.03 11.44
N PRO A 62 9.20 12.34 12.75
CA PRO A 62 8.08 13.15 13.29
C PRO A 62 8.13 14.67 12.99
N PRO A 63 6.98 15.40 12.93
CA PRO A 63 5.65 15.00 12.47
C PRO A 63 5.36 15.48 11.03
N GLY A 64 4.58 14.68 10.30
CA GLY A 64 4.09 15.00 8.95
C GLY A 64 2.82 14.19 8.63
N ASP A 65 2.42 14.12 7.36
CA ASP A 65 1.15 13.49 6.96
C ASP A 65 1.19 11.97 7.05
N LYS A 66 0.05 11.33 7.36
CA LYS A 66 -0.04 9.87 7.45
C LYS A 66 -0.08 9.28 6.04
N LEU A 67 0.77 8.29 5.78
CA LEU A 67 0.78 7.53 4.53
C LEU A 67 0.39 6.08 4.79
N ILE A 68 -0.66 5.64 4.12
CA ILE A 68 -1.11 4.25 4.03
C ILE A 68 -0.58 3.69 2.72
N ILE A 69 0.25 2.66 2.78
CA ILE A 69 0.75 1.92 1.61
C ILE A 69 -0.02 0.62 1.52
N ALA A 70 -0.67 0.37 0.38
CA ALA A 70 -1.52 -0.80 0.18
C ALA A 70 -1.11 -1.62 -1.04
N LYS A 71 -1.21 -2.94 -0.92
CA LYS A 71 -1.14 -3.91 -2.01
C LYS A 71 -2.42 -4.76 -2.00
N PRO A 72 -3.35 -4.60 -2.95
CA PRO A 72 -4.53 -5.47 -3.05
C PRO A 72 -4.12 -6.95 -3.09
N ARG A 73 -4.90 -7.80 -2.43
CA ARG A 73 -4.75 -9.28 -2.47
C ARG A 73 -5.80 -9.91 -3.39
N THR A 74 -6.40 -9.11 -4.26
CA THR A 74 -7.29 -9.52 -5.35
C THR A 74 -6.48 -9.54 -6.65
N PHE A 75 -6.99 -10.20 -7.68
CA PHE A 75 -6.45 -10.01 -9.03
C PHE A 75 -6.63 -8.56 -9.48
N MET A 76 -5.80 -8.13 -10.42
CA MET A 76 -5.69 -6.75 -10.88
C MET A 76 -7.03 -6.16 -11.33
N ASN A 77 -7.80 -6.94 -12.10
CA ASN A 77 -9.12 -6.58 -12.60
C ASN A 77 -10.16 -6.34 -11.48
N GLU A 78 -9.92 -6.86 -10.27
CA GLU A 78 -10.79 -6.71 -9.10
C GLU A 78 -10.22 -5.77 -8.03
N SER A 79 -9.07 -5.14 -8.29
CA SER A 79 -8.37 -4.25 -7.35
C SER A 79 -9.25 -3.14 -6.78
N GLY A 80 -10.22 -2.64 -7.54
CA GLY A 80 -11.19 -1.64 -7.10
C GLY A 80 -11.99 -2.04 -5.86
N GLN A 81 -12.26 -3.33 -5.64
CA GLN A 81 -12.96 -3.80 -4.44
C GLN A 81 -12.12 -3.58 -3.17
N ALA A 82 -10.82 -3.84 -3.25
CA ALA A 82 -9.90 -3.63 -2.14
C ALA A 82 -9.62 -2.14 -1.94
N VAL A 83 -9.33 -1.42 -3.03
CA VAL A 83 -8.99 0.01 -3.00
C VAL A 83 -10.16 0.85 -2.49
N GLY A 84 -11.38 0.64 -3.01
CA GLY A 84 -12.56 1.39 -2.56
C GLY A 84 -12.86 1.17 -1.08
N LYS A 85 -12.69 -0.06 -0.58
CA LYS A 85 -12.87 -0.37 0.84
C LYS A 85 -11.83 0.32 1.73
N LEU A 86 -10.56 0.35 1.29
CA LEU A 86 -9.50 1.05 2.00
C LEU A 86 -9.74 2.56 1.98
N ALA A 87 -10.13 3.13 0.85
CA ALA A 87 -10.41 4.56 0.71
C ALA A 87 -11.52 5.00 1.67
N ALA A 88 -12.63 4.25 1.69
CA ALA A 88 -13.73 4.49 2.62
C ALA A 88 -13.31 4.33 4.09
N PHE A 89 -12.48 3.33 4.42
CA PHE A 89 -12.03 3.10 5.80
C PHE A 89 -11.10 4.20 6.31
N TYR A 90 -10.16 4.66 5.48
CA TYR A 90 -9.18 5.69 5.85
C TYR A 90 -9.63 7.12 5.60
N GLN A 91 -10.80 7.32 5.00
CA GLN A 91 -11.39 8.63 4.70
C GLN A 91 -10.43 9.49 3.84
N VAL A 92 -10.00 8.92 2.71
CA VAL A 92 -9.13 9.55 1.71
C VAL A 92 -9.87 9.82 0.41
#